data_AF-A0A524L5Q1-F1
#
_entry.id   AF-A0A524L5Q1-F1
#
_cell.length_a   1.000
_cell.length_b   1.000
_cell.length_c   1.000
_cell.angle_alpha   90.00
_cell.angle_beta   90.00
_cell.angle_gamma   90.00
#
_symmetry.space_group_name_H-M   'P 1'
#
loop_
_entity.id
_entity.type
_entity.pdbx_description
1 polymer ?
#
loop_
_entity_poly.entity_id
_entity_poly.type
_entity_poly.pdbx_seq_one_letter_code
_entity_poly.pdbx_strand_id
1 'polypeptide(L)'
;MRLKSLELNGFKSFVDRMSLEFREGITAVVGPNGCGKSNVVDAMRWVMGEQSPRRLRGKGMEDVIFAGSEGRAGVGMAEVVLTFDNSRGQAPPAFAAYAEIQVARRLYRDGESEYFLNRTACRLRDLLDFFRDAGIGTRGYTIVEQGRIAEIVSARAEDRRGLIEEAAGIGKYKARRREAESKLESTQQNLLRVNDVLGEIRRQIGSIERQARRAASYKRMRETLRVLELSIAAEDRQELAEATQAARRRRTELETELSALETRQAEREAATTVQRVELAECERAMSEGSDELLVLRGEIKDAEGRIGYGRRERETLAETIAARREELARLRVALAAQDAEAAKTGDELRAVEQAFASEETAVAAAEAAAGAARERLAVCERERDAANAALVEVLTGIARAEDRIAHLEDRHAALDSRMRSAEEGLALGQNEASRTETEQRSLEEGLRNLLAERDRLMGLVRKGLESHERAGGEARGAAERLRESREVREVRRARLASLQELGESREDLGAGIRHLLDEGEAAGRRYGVRALLRDVIEVDREVEQAVE
;
A
#
# COMPACT_ATOMS: atom_id res chain seq x y z
N MET A 1 -75.47 41.38 -42.38
CA MET A 1 -76.03 40.07 -42.71
C MET A 1 -77.46 40.01 -42.18
N ARG A 2 -78.38 39.27 -42.81
CA ARG A 2 -79.78 39.16 -42.36
C ARG A 2 -80.08 37.72 -41.92
N LEU A 3 -80.82 37.53 -40.83
CA LEU A 3 -81.27 36.19 -40.44
C LEU A 3 -82.34 35.69 -41.43
N LYS A 4 -82.11 34.53 -42.04
CA LYS A 4 -82.98 33.91 -43.04
C LYS A 4 -83.81 32.76 -42.44
N SER A 5 -83.18 31.87 -41.68
CA SER A 5 -83.88 30.77 -41.02
C SER A 5 -83.21 30.36 -39.70
N LEU A 6 -84.01 29.75 -38.82
CA LEU A 6 -83.59 29.07 -37.60
C LEU A 6 -84.14 27.65 -37.62
N GLU A 7 -83.25 26.67 -37.66
CA GLU A 7 -83.60 25.26 -37.53
C GLU A 7 -83.29 24.78 -36.10
N LEU A 8 -84.24 24.08 -35.50
CA LEU A 8 -84.22 23.60 -34.13
C LEU A 8 -84.49 22.10 -34.16
N ASN A 9 -83.66 21.31 -33.48
CA ASN A 9 -83.86 19.89 -33.34
C ASN A 9 -83.45 19.45 -31.93
N GLY A 10 -84.35 18.83 -31.18
CA GLY A 10 -84.08 18.41 -29.79
C GLY A 10 -83.78 19.54 -28.80
N PHE A 11 -84.02 20.81 -29.17
CA PHE A 11 -83.71 21.98 -28.34
C PHE A 11 -84.89 22.38 -27.46
N LYS A 12 -84.77 22.19 -26.14
CA LYS A 12 -85.79 22.52 -25.14
C LYS A 12 -87.18 22.01 -25.55
N SER A 13 -88.15 22.91 -25.74
CA SER A 13 -89.52 22.57 -26.15
C SER A 13 -89.66 22.07 -27.60
N PHE A 14 -88.60 22.17 -28.42
CA PHE A 14 -88.61 21.78 -29.83
C PHE A 14 -87.99 20.40 -30.01
N VAL A 15 -88.82 19.36 -29.86
CA VAL A 15 -88.35 17.96 -29.89
C VAL A 15 -88.11 17.48 -31.32
N ASP A 16 -89.07 17.72 -32.22
CA ASP A 16 -88.92 17.46 -33.65
C ASP A 16 -88.15 18.56 -34.34
N ARG A 17 -87.55 18.21 -35.48
CA ARG A 17 -86.93 19.19 -36.38
C ARG A 17 -87.98 20.21 -36.82
N MET A 18 -87.79 21.46 -36.41
CA MET A 18 -88.62 22.60 -36.77
C MET A 18 -87.75 23.66 -37.45
N SER A 19 -88.24 24.23 -38.56
CA SER A 19 -87.61 25.35 -39.24
C SER A 19 -88.51 26.58 -39.15
N LEU A 20 -87.93 27.70 -38.70
CA LEU A 20 -88.57 29.00 -38.65
C LEU A 20 -87.93 29.91 -39.71
N GLU A 21 -88.73 30.37 -40.67
CA GLU A 21 -88.28 31.30 -41.70
C GLU A 21 -88.52 32.75 -41.28
N PHE A 22 -87.50 33.60 -41.44
CA PHE A 22 -87.57 35.04 -41.15
C PHE A 22 -87.62 35.83 -42.46
N ARG A 23 -88.72 36.56 -42.66
CA ARG A 23 -88.90 37.44 -43.82
C ARG A 23 -88.30 38.82 -43.53
N GLU A 24 -88.14 39.62 -44.58
CA GLU A 24 -87.73 41.02 -44.42
C GLU A 24 -88.82 41.81 -43.68
N GLY A 25 -88.40 42.71 -42.78
CA GLY A 25 -89.29 43.49 -41.93
C GLY A 25 -89.34 43.01 -40.48
N ILE A 26 -90.47 43.22 -39.81
CA ILE A 26 -90.66 42.90 -38.39
C ILE A 26 -91.34 41.53 -38.28
N THR A 27 -90.68 40.60 -37.60
CA THR A 27 -91.26 39.27 -37.28
C THR A 27 -91.72 39.27 -35.82
N ALA A 28 -92.99 38.97 -35.57
CA ALA A 28 -93.55 38.83 -34.24
C ALA A 28 -93.78 37.34 -33.89
N VAL A 29 -93.23 36.89 -32.76
CA VAL A 29 -93.46 35.54 -32.24
C VAL A 29 -94.54 35.61 -31.16
N VAL A 30 -95.73 35.09 -31.45
CA VAL A 30 -96.91 35.14 -30.58
C VAL A 30 -97.36 33.75 -30.17
N GLY A 31 -98.03 33.66 -29.01
CA GLY A 31 -98.52 32.38 -28.47
C GLY A 31 -98.82 32.47 -26.97
N PRO A 32 -99.49 31.47 -26.37
CA PRO A 32 -99.81 31.45 -24.95
C PRO A 32 -98.56 31.31 -24.06
N ASN A 33 -98.68 31.55 -22.76
CA ASN A 33 -97.56 31.34 -21.85
C ASN A 33 -97.19 29.85 -21.80
N GLY A 34 -95.88 29.54 -21.75
CA GLY A 34 -95.38 28.17 -21.74
C GLY A 34 -95.20 27.49 -23.10
N CYS A 35 -95.61 28.10 -24.23
CA CYS A 35 -95.46 27.48 -25.56
C CYS A 35 -94.05 27.59 -26.20
N GLY A 36 -93.02 27.91 -25.41
CA GLY A 36 -91.64 27.96 -25.90
C GLY A 36 -91.23 29.23 -26.67
N LYS A 37 -92.03 30.30 -26.67
CA LYS A 37 -91.70 31.58 -27.35
C LYS A 37 -90.30 32.07 -27.03
N SER A 38 -89.96 32.09 -25.75
CA SER A 38 -88.67 32.61 -25.31
C SER A 38 -87.51 31.66 -25.61
N ASN A 39 -87.77 30.36 -25.84
CA ASN A 39 -86.76 29.38 -26.22
C ASN A 39 -86.20 29.65 -27.62
N VAL A 40 -86.95 30.35 -28.49
CA VAL A 40 -86.45 30.80 -29.80
C VAL A 40 -85.25 31.75 -29.63
N VAL A 41 -85.34 32.69 -28.68
CA VAL A 41 -84.25 33.64 -28.37
C VAL A 41 -83.07 32.92 -27.71
N ASP A 42 -83.35 31.95 -26.83
CA ASP A 42 -82.30 31.14 -26.19
C ASP A 42 -81.52 30.32 -27.22
N ALA A 43 -82.21 29.74 -28.21
CA ALA A 43 -81.59 28.99 -29.30
C ALA A 43 -80.61 29.88 -30.08
N MET A 44 -81.04 31.10 -30.44
CA MET A 44 -80.17 32.07 -31.11
C MET A 44 -78.94 32.44 -30.28
N ARG A 45 -79.10 32.71 -28.98
CA ARG A 45 -77.94 33.01 -28.09
C ARG A 45 -76.98 31.84 -27.99
N TRP A 46 -77.54 30.65 -27.84
CA TRP A 46 -76.77 29.44 -27.62
C TRP A 46 -75.91 29.07 -28.82
N VAL A 47 -76.48 29.08 -30.03
CA VAL A 47 -75.72 28.83 -31.26
C VAL A 47 -74.74 29.96 -31.58
N MET A 48 -75.01 31.19 -31.15
CA MET A 48 -74.07 32.30 -31.27
C MET A 48 -72.88 32.19 -30.32
N GLY A 49 -72.87 31.26 -29.36
CA GLY A 49 -71.73 30.99 -28.50
C GLY A 49 -71.90 31.39 -27.03
N GLU A 50 -73.13 31.62 -26.55
CA GLU A 50 -73.39 31.77 -25.12
C GLU A 50 -73.03 30.46 -24.36
N GLN A 51 -72.21 30.60 -23.32
CA GLN A 51 -71.70 29.48 -22.53
C GLN A 51 -72.31 29.42 -21.13
N SER A 52 -73.08 30.42 -20.70
CA SER A 52 -73.71 30.43 -19.38
C SER A 52 -75.07 29.71 -19.40
N PRO A 53 -75.24 28.59 -18.69
CA PRO A 53 -76.53 27.93 -18.53
C PRO A 53 -77.61 28.85 -17.94
N ARG A 54 -77.21 29.68 -16.97
CA ARG A 54 -78.10 30.63 -16.28
C ARG A 54 -78.74 31.63 -17.25
N ARG A 55 -77.97 32.13 -18.21
CA ARG A 55 -78.47 33.05 -19.26
C ARG A 55 -79.40 32.37 -20.25
N LEU A 56 -79.24 31.06 -20.41
CA LEU A 56 -80.16 30.24 -21.18
C LEU A 56 -81.31 29.69 -20.33
N ARG A 57 -81.54 30.21 -19.11
CA ARG A 57 -82.59 29.72 -18.19
C ARG A 57 -82.51 28.22 -17.88
N GLY A 58 -81.30 27.68 -17.86
CA GLY A 58 -80.98 26.33 -17.39
C GLY A 58 -80.14 26.38 -16.12
N LYS A 59 -80.06 25.24 -15.43
CA LYS A 59 -79.13 24.98 -14.33
C LYS A 59 -77.79 24.45 -14.86
N GLY A 60 -77.86 23.57 -15.87
CA GLY A 60 -76.72 23.03 -16.62
C GLY A 60 -76.81 23.32 -18.12
N MET A 61 -75.72 23.10 -18.86
CA MET A 61 -75.71 23.34 -20.31
C MET A 61 -76.52 22.26 -21.05
N GLU A 62 -76.58 21.05 -20.49
CA GLU A 62 -77.41 19.92 -20.89
C GLU A 62 -78.92 20.20 -20.85
N ASP A 63 -79.36 21.19 -20.05
CA ASP A 63 -80.79 21.60 -19.97
C ASP A 63 -81.30 22.25 -21.26
N VAL A 64 -80.43 22.50 -22.24
CA VAL A 64 -80.85 22.88 -23.59
C VAL A 64 -81.38 21.69 -24.39
N ILE A 65 -81.07 20.46 -23.99
CA ILE A 65 -81.54 19.23 -24.63
C ILE A 65 -82.92 18.87 -24.07
N PHE A 66 -83.87 18.48 -24.93
CA PHE A 66 -85.19 18.05 -24.47
C PHE A 66 -85.10 16.84 -23.53
N ALA A 67 -85.49 17.05 -22.28
CA ALA A 67 -85.37 16.07 -21.19
C ALA A 67 -86.46 14.98 -21.23
N GLY A 68 -87.58 15.20 -21.93
CA GLY A 68 -88.75 14.31 -21.94
C GLY A 68 -90.03 14.98 -21.40
N SER A 69 -91.18 14.38 -21.70
CA SER A 69 -92.50 14.78 -21.18
C SER A 69 -93.38 13.53 -20.98
N GLU A 70 -94.54 13.64 -20.31
CA GLU A 70 -95.43 12.51 -20.01
C GLU A 70 -95.84 11.67 -21.24
N GLY A 71 -95.85 12.27 -22.45
CA GLY A 71 -96.15 11.57 -23.70
C GLY A 71 -94.95 11.34 -24.64
N ARG A 72 -93.72 11.69 -24.24
CA ARG A 72 -92.56 11.67 -25.16
C ARG A 72 -91.22 11.49 -24.45
N ALA A 73 -90.43 10.51 -24.90
CA ALA A 73 -89.08 10.28 -24.40
C ALA A 73 -88.14 11.46 -24.71
N GLY A 74 -87.15 11.68 -23.82
CA GLY A 74 -86.09 12.65 -24.04
C GLY A 74 -85.18 12.27 -25.22
N VAL A 75 -84.50 13.27 -25.79
CA VAL A 75 -83.55 13.08 -26.90
C VAL A 75 -82.11 13.14 -26.40
N GLY A 76 -81.18 12.55 -27.15
CA GLY A 76 -79.75 12.47 -26.81
C GLY A 76 -78.90 13.68 -27.25
N MET A 77 -79.45 14.56 -28.09
CA MET A 77 -78.71 15.69 -28.66
C MET A 77 -79.66 16.85 -28.99
N ALA A 78 -79.15 18.07 -28.85
CA ALA A 78 -79.78 19.28 -29.37
C ALA A 78 -78.91 19.88 -30.48
N GLU A 79 -79.54 20.26 -31.59
CA GLU A 79 -78.93 20.98 -32.70
C GLU A 79 -79.73 22.24 -32.98
N VAL A 80 -79.00 23.35 -33.12
CA VAL A 80 -79.55 24.62 -33.57
C VAL A 80 -78.71 25.11 -34.74
N VAL A 81 -79.37 25.48 -35.84
CA VAL A 81 -78.74 26.05 -37.03
C VAL A 81 -79.34 27.41 -37.34
N LEU A 82 -78.50 28.45 -37.41
CA LEU A 82 -78.87 29.75 -37.96
C LEU A 82 -78.36 29.86 -39.38
N THR A 83 -79.24 30.24 -40.30
CA THR A 83 -78.85 30.60 -41.66
C THR A 83 -78.99 32.10 -41.84
N PHE A 84 -77.89 32.75 -42.23
CA PHE A 84 -77.85 34.16 -42.56
C PHE A 84 -77.74 34.36 -44.06
N ASP A 85 -78.57 35.25 -44.59
CA ASP A 85 -78.46 35.81 -45.93
C ASP A 85 -77.33 36.86 -45.95
N ASN A 86 -76.35 36.61 -46.82
CA ASN A 86 -75.17 37.45 -47.04
C ASN A 86 -75.15 38.07 -48.45
N SER A 87 -76.30 38.20 -49.13
CA SER A 87 -76.40 38.82 -50.46
C SER A 87 -75.86 40.26 -50.53
N ARG A 88 -75.75 40.95 -49.37
CA ARG A 88 -75.16 42.30 -49.25
C ARG A 88 -73.65 42.31 -48.95
N GLY A 89 -72.99 41.15 -48.90
CA GLY A 89 -71.55 41.03 -48.68
C GLY A 89 -71.05 41.56 -47.33
N GLN A 90 -71.86 41.44 -46.27
CA GLN A 90 -71.58 42.01 -44.95
C GLN A 90 -70.88 41.05 -43.99
N ALA A 91 -70.57 39.83 -44.43
CA ALA A 91 -69.82 38.86 -43.67
C ALA A 91 -68.32 39.22 -43.58
N PRO A 92 -67.57 38.65 -42.61
CA PRO A 92 -66.13 38.79 -42.55
C PRO A 92 -65.45 38.39 -43.87
N PRO A 93 -64.27 38.96 -44.23
CA PRO A 93 -63.64 38.76 -45.53
C PRO A 93 -63.48 37.28 -45.95
N ALA A 94 -63.20 36.40 -44.98
CA ALA A 94 -63.07 34.96 -45.22
C ALA A 94 -64.37 34.28 -45.70
N PHE A 95 -65.54 34.88 -45.42
CA PHE A 95 -66.86 34.35 -45.74
C PHE A 95 -67.66 35.24 -46.71
N ALA A 96 -67.07 36.34 -47.19
CA ALA A 96 -67.75 37.30 -48.07
C ALA A 96 -68.24 36.70 -49.40
N ALA A 97 -67.57 35.64 -49.89
CA ALA A 97 -67.91 34.97 -51.14
C ALA A 97 -69.16 34.06 -51.05
N TYR A 98 -69.63 33.74 -49.85
CA TYR A 98 -70.81 32.89 -49.67
C TYR A 98 -72.09 33.73 -49.69
N ALA A 99 -73.07 33.32 -50.50
CA ALA A 99 -74.39 33.94 -50.53
C ALA A 99 -75.17 33.71 -49.22
N GLU A 100 -74.95 32.56 -48.56
CA GLU A 100 -75.56 32.19 -47.29
C GLU A 100 -74.50 31.66 -46.33
N ILE A 101 -74.67 31.98 -45.05
CA ILE A 101 -73.78 31.52 -43.98
C ILE A 101 -74.60 30.77 -42.94
N GLN A 102 -74.27 29.50 -42.75
CA GLN A 102 -74.86 28.62 -41.75
C GLN A 102 -73.95 28.55 -40.53
N VAL A 103 -74.49 28.83 -39.35
CA VAL A 103 -73.82 28.63 -38.07
C VAL A 103 -74.61 27.59 -37.31
N ALA A 104 -73.98 26.48 -36.96
CA ALA A 104 -74.64 25.42 -36.20
C ALA A 104 -73.88 25.12 -34.90
N ARG A 105 -74.64 24.73 -33.89
CA ARG A 105 -74.10 24.19 -32.63
C ARG A 105 -74.85 22.92 -32.31
N ARG A 106 -74.09 21.88 -31.96
CA ARG A 106 -74.60 20.62 -31.43
C ARG A 106 -74.14 20.45 -30.00
N LEU A 107 -74.98 19.84 -29.19
CA LEU A 107 -74.60 19.40 -27.85
C LEU A 107 -75.20 18.03 -27.59
N TYR A 108 -74.33 17.13 -27.19
CA TYR A 108 -74.65 15.77 -26.79
C TYR A 108 -74.81 15.69 -25.27
N ARG A 109 -75.53 14.67 -24.78
CA ARG A 109 -75.78 14.49 -23.33
C ARG A 109 -74.53 14.23 -22.50
N ASP A 110 -73.44 13.79 -23.12
CA ASP A 110 -72.12 13.64 -22.50
C ASP A 110 -71.41 14.99 -22.24
N GLY A 111 -71.99 16.11 -22.72
CA GLY A 111 -71.45 17.46 -22.57
C GLY A 111 -70.56 17.89 -23.74
N GLU A 112 -70.34 17.04 -24.75
CA GLU A 112 -69.60 17.41 -25.95
C GLU A 112 -70.38 18.43 -26.77
N SER A 113 -69.76 19.58 -27.03
CA SER A 113 -70.35 20.64 -27.87
C SER A 113 -69.53 20.85 -29.12
N GLU A 114 -70.17 20.63 -30.27
CA GLU A 114 -69.57 20.86 -31.58
C GLU A 114 -70.08 22.17 -32.18
N TYR A 115 -69.20 22.87 -32.88
CA TYR A 115 -69.50 24.13 -33.55
C TYR A 115 -69.19 24.01 -35.03
N PHE A 116 -70.08 24.52 -35.87
CA PHE A 116 -69.93 24.48 -37.32
C PHE A 116 -70.19 25.84 -37.95
N LEU A 117 -69.34 26.18 -38.92
CA LEU A 117 -69.51 27.30 -39.85
C LEU A 117 -69.58 26.72 -41.26
N ASN A 118 -70.70 26.91 -41.97
CA ASN A 118 -70.96 26.30 -43.28
C ASN A 118 -70.63 24.80 -43.32
N ARG A 119 -71.11 24.05 -42.32
CA ARG A 119 -70.87 22.60 -42.13
C ARG A 119 -69.42 22.19 -41.90
N THR A 120 -68.50 23.15 -41.77
CA THR A 120 -67.11 22.88 -41.38
C THR A 120 -66.95 23.02 -39.88
N ALA A 121 -66.39 22.01 -39.21
CA ALA A 121 -66.15 22.04 -37.77
C ALA A 121 -65.14 23.14 -37.41
N CYS A 122 -65.43 23.91 -36.37
CA CYS A 122 -64.58 25.02 -35.91
C CYS A 122 -64.51 25.08 -34.39
N ARG A 123 -63.55 25.83 -33.85
CA ARG A 123 -63.48 26.06 -32.40
C ARG A 123 -64.48 27.14 -32.01
N LEU A 124 -64.90 27.13 -30.74
CA LEU A 124 -65.72 28.23 -30.19
C LEU A 124 -65.06 29.59 -30.40
N ARG A 125 -63.72 29.67 -30.27
CA ARG A 125 -62.96 30.91 -30.50
C ARG A 125 -63.19 31.44 -31.92
N ASP A 126 -63.18 30.56 -32.92
CA ASP A 126 -63.34 30.93 -34.33
C ASP A 126 -64.77 31.44 -34.59
N LEU A 127 -65.78 30.81 -33.98
CA LEU A 127 -67.17 31.25 -34.05
C LEU A 127 -67.39 32.60 -33.36
N LEU A 128 -66.79 32.81 -32.18
CA LEU A 128 -66.83 34.10 -31.48
C LEU A 128 -66.11 35.21 -32.25
N ASP A 129 -64.99 34.89 -32.90
CA ASP A 129 -64.24 35.82 -33.73
C ASP A 129 -65.02 36.15 -35.02
N PHE A 130 -65.69 35.18 -35.63
CA PHE A 130 -66.61 35.40 -36.76
C PHE A 130 -67.72 36.41 -36.41
N PHE A 131 -68.43 36.19 -35.30
CA PHE A 131 -69.49 37.09 -34.85
C PHE A 131 -68.96 38.49 -34.48
N ARG A 132 -67.77 38.56 -33.86
CA ARG A 132 -67.08 39.82 -33.57
C ARG A 132 -66.71 40.59 -34.84
N ASP A 133 -66.22 39.92 -35.87
CA ASP A 133 -65.87 40.53 -37.16
C ASP A 133 -67.11 40.90 -37.97
N ALA A 134 -68.22 40.18 -37.81
CA ALA A 134 -69.53 40.53 -38.37
C ALA A 134 -70.24 41.68 -37.63
N GLY A 135 -69.68 42.18 -36.53
CA GLY A 135 -70.27 43.24 -35.70
C GLY A 135 -71.47 42.79 -34.87
N ILE A 136 -71.65 41.49 -34.68
CA ILE A 136 -72.74 40.89 -33.91
C ILE A 136 -72.14 40.30 -32.63
N GLY A 137 -72.21 41.03 -31.53
CA GLY A 137 -71.66 40.57 -30.25
C GLY A 137 -72.56 39.56 -29.53
N THR A 138 -72.00 38.48 -28.98
CA THR A 138 -72.73 37.52 -28.12
C THR A 138 -73.13 38.09 -26.76
N ARG A 139 -72.39 39.09 -26.28
CA ARG A 139 -72.71 39.86 -25.06
C ARG A 139 -73.37 41.21 -25.36
N GLY A 140 -73.58 41.49 -26.64
CA GLY A 140 -73.95 42.80 -27.16
C GLY A 140 -75.43 43.16 -27.02
N TYR A 141 -75.71 44.39 -27.44
CA TYR A 141 -77.04 45.03 -27.48
C TYR A 141 -78.03 44.39 -28.47
N THR A 142 -77.57 43.46 -29.31
CA THR A 142 -78.37 42.86 -30.41
C THR A 142 -79.49 41.96 -29.89
N ILE A 143 -79.34 41.35 -28.72
CA ILE A 143 -80.38 40.54 -28.10
C ILE A 143 -80.70 41.08 -26.71
N VAL A 144 -81.93 41.58 -26.52
CA VAL A 144 -82.39 42.16 -25.26
C VAL A 144 -83.33 41.18 -24.56
N GLU A 145 -82.95 40.72 -23.36
CA GLU A 145 -83.81 39.87 -22.54
C GLU A 145 -84.83 40.68 -21.75
N GLN A 146 -85.85 40.00 -21.25
CA GLN A 146 -86.72 40.54 -20.23
C GLN A 146 -85.86 40.97 -19.01
N GLY A 147 -86.01 42.24 -18.59
CA GLY A 147 -85.24 42.81 -17.47
C GLY A 147 -83.87 43.39 -17.84
N ARG A 148 -83.30 43.05 -19.00
CA ARG A 148 -81.96 43.53 -19.44
C ARG A 148 -81.89 45.05 -19.63
N ILE A 149 -83.00 45.69 -20.00
CA ILE A 149 -83.07 47.15 -20.17
C ILE A 149 -82.82 47.84 -18.82
N ALA A 150 -83.45 47.36 -17.74
CA ALA A 150 -83.24 47.92 -16.41
C ALA A 150 -81.81 47.70 -15.90
N GLU A 151 -81.21 46.55 -16.21
CA GLU A 151 -79.81 46.24 -15.89
C GLU A 151 -78.83 47.17 -16.60
N ILE A 152 -79.03 47.46 -17.89
CA ILE A 152 -78.16 48.36 -18.65
C ILE A 152 -78.22 49.80 -18.08
N VAL A 153 -79.40 50.25 -17.68
CA VAL A 153 -79.61 51.59 -17.10
C VAL A 153 -78.96 51.70 -15.71
N SER A 154 -79.00 50.64 -14.91
CA SER A 154 -78.43 50.60 -13.55
C SER A 154 -76.96 50.14 -13.47
N ALA A 155 -76.37 49.69 -14.58
CA ALA A 155 -74.99 49.21 -14.64
C ALA A 155 -73.95 50.30 -14.28
N ARG A 156 -72.85 49.86 -13.63
CA ARG A 156 -71.68 50.70 -13.30
C ARG A 156 -71.00 51.23 -14.56
N ALA A 157 -70.21 52.29 -14.40
CA ALA A 157 -69.53 52.96 -15.51
C ALA A 157 -68.60 52.00 -16.27
N GLU A 158 -67.91 51.09 -15.57
CA GLU A 158 -66.99 50.10 -16.15
C GLU A 158 -67.74 49.06 -17.00
N ASP A 159 -68.88 48.57 -16.51
CA ASP A 159 -69.71 47.59 -17.23
C ASP A 159 -70.36 48.21 -18.46
N ARG A 160 -70.83 49.46 -18.33
CA ARG A 160 -71.40 50.24 -19.44
C ARG A 160 -70.36 50.56 -20.51
N ARG A 161 -69.12 50.87 -20.09
CA ARG A 161 -68.00 51.08 -21.00
C ARG A 161 -67.76 49.84 -21.87
N GLY A 162 -67.82 48.63 -21.31
CA GLY A 162 -67.72 47.40 -22.08
C GLY A 162 -68.71 47.34 -23.25
N LEU A 163 -69.98 47.69 -23.00
CA LEU A 163 -71.03 47.72 -24.01
C LEU A 163 -70.76 48.78 -25.11
N ILE A 164 -70.29 49.96 -24.73
CA ILE A 164 -69.94 51.04 -25.67
C ILE A 164 -68.74 50.63 -26.54
N GLU A 165 -67.74 49.99 -25.95
CA GLU A 165 -66.53 49.54 -26.65
C GLU A 165 -66.80 48.38 -27.62
N GLU A 166 -67.75 47.51 -27.26
CA GLU A 166 -68.26 46.45 -28.15
C GLU A 166 -69.02 47.06 -29.32
N ALA A 167 -69.91 48.04 -29.08
CA ALA A 167 -70.62 48.77 -30.12
C ALA A 167 -69.68 49.58 -31.04
N ALA A 168 -68.57 50.11 -30.49
CA ALA A 168 -67.54 50.80 -31.26
C ALA A 168 -66.60 49.84 -32.03
N GLY A 169 -66.73 48.52 -31.87
CA GLY A 169 -65.91 47.53 -32.57
C GLY A 169 -64.43 47.51 -32.16
N ILE A 170 -64.04 48.16 -31.06
CA ILE A 170 -62.64 48.27 -30.63
C ILE A 170 -62.14 47.05 -29.82
N GLY A 171 -63.06 46.16 -29.42
CA GLY A 171 -62.74 44.99 -28.60
C GLY A 171 -61.66 44.08 -29.20
N LYS A 172 -61.59 43.94 -30.54
CA LYS A 172 -60.56 43.14 -31.22
C LYS A 172 -59.15 43.69 -31.02
N TYR A 173 -58.98 45.01 -31.10
CA TYR A 173 -57.68 45.64 -30.97
C TYR A 173 -57.18 45.60 -29.53
N LYS A 174 -58.08 45.78 -28.56
CA LYS A 174 -57.74 45.65 -27.14
C LYS A 174 -57.31 44.23 -26.75
N ALA A 175 -58.00 43.21 -27.26
CA ALA A 175 -57.63 41.83 -27.02
C ALA A 175 -56.24 41.52 -27.58
N ARG A 176 -55.95 41.93 -28.83
CA ARG A 176 -54.62 41.78 -29.45
C ARG A 176 -53.53 42.52 -28.68
N ARG A 177 -53.81 43.74 -28.19
CA ARG A 177 -52.84 44.52 -27.41
C ARG A 177 -52.45 43.81 -26.11
N ARG A 178 -53.44 43.32 -25.34
CA ARG A 178 -53.19 42.59 -24.10
C ARG A 178 -52.39 41.31 -24.33
N GLU A 179 -52.69 40.57 -25.39
CA GLU A 179 -51.95 39.37 -25.76
C GLU A 179 -50.48 39.69 -26.10
N ALA A 180 -50.25 40.77 -26.86
CA ALA A 180 -48.90 41.23 -27.20
C ALA A 180 -48.12 41.71 -25.97
N GLU A 181 -48.76 42.49 -25.08
CA GLU A 181 -48.16 42.95 -23.82
C GLU A 181 -47.71 41.76 -22.96
N SER A 182 -48.56 40.74 -22.80
CA SER A 182 -48.22 39.54 -22.03
C SER A 182 -47.06 38.73 -22.65
N LYS A 183 -47.03 38.60 -23.98
CA LYS A 183 -45.92 37.95 -24.70
C LYS A 183 -44.60 38.71 -24.53
N LEU A 184 -44.65 40.04 -24.55
CA LEU A 184 -43.47 40.88 -24.39
C LEU A 184 -42.89 40.76 -22.98
N GLU A 185 -43.74 40.78 -21.96
CA GLU A 185 -43.32 40.58 -20.55
C GLU A 185 -42.66 39.21 -20.35
N SER A 186 -43.27 38.14 -20.86
CA SER A 186 -42.69 36.79 -20.81
C SER A 186 -41.32 36.73 -21.51
N THR A 187 -41.17 37.41 -22.64
CA THR A 187 -39.90 37.47 -23.38
C THR A 187 -38.82 38.22 -22.60
N GLN A 188 -39.18 39.32 -21.92
CA GLN A 188 -38.25 40.06 -21.07
C GLN A 188 -37.75 39.22 -19.90
N GLN A 189 -38.63 38.45 -19.24
CA GLN A 189 -38.23 37.53 -18.18
C GLN A 189 -37.26 36.44 -18.69
N ASN A 190 -37.52 35.90 -19.88
CA ASN A 190 -36.62 34.92 -20.51
C ASN A 190 -35.23 35.52 -20.79
N LEU A 191 -35.16 36.76 -21.27
CA LEU A 191 -33.89 37.44 -21.54
C LEU A 191 -33.07 37.69 -20.26
N LEU A 192 -33.72 38.03 -19.15
CA LEU A 192 -33.03 38.17 -17.86
C LEU A 192 -32.36 36.87 -17.45
N ARG A 193 -33.09 35.75 -17.54
CA ARG A 193 -32.55 34.42 -17.22
C ARG A 193 -31.38 34.02 -18.12
N VAL A 194 -31.44 34.31 -19.42
CA VAL A 194 -30.33 34.05 -20.35
C VAL A 194 -29.09 34.86 -19.97
N ASN A 195 -29.25 36.12 -19.59
CA ASN A 195 -28.13 36.96 -19.16
C ASN A 195 -27.47 36.45 -17.88
N ASP A 196 -28.26 35.94 -16.92
CA ASP A 196 -27.72 35.33 -15.70
C ASP A 196 -26.85 34.11 -16.02
N VAL A 197 -27.35 33.21 -16.88
CA VAL A 197 -26.60 32.03 -17.33
C VAL A 197 -25.32 32.42 -18.07
N LEU A 198 -25.38 33.43 -18.94
CA LEU A 198 -24.19 33.94 -19.63
C LEU A 198 -23.17 34.53 -18.64
N GLY A 199 -23.64 35.22 -17.59
CA GLY A 199 -22.80 35.73 -16.51
C GLY A 199 -22.07 34.63 -15.76
N GLU A 200 -22.77 33.53 -15.44
CA GLU A 200 -22.19 32.35 -14.80
C GLU A 200 -21.15 31.68 -15.70
N ILE A 201 -21.48 31.42 -16.97
CA ILE A 201 -20.56 30.79 -17.93
C ILE A 201 -19.28 31.61 -18.08
N ARG A 202 -19.38 32.95 -18.16
CA ARG A 202 -18.19 33.82 -18.23
C ARG A 202 -17.29 33.70 -17.00
N ARG A 203 -17.87 33.57 -15.80
CA ARG A 203 -17.10 33.33 -14.56
C ARG A 203 -16.41 31.97 -14.58
N GLN A 204 -17.10 30.94 -15.05
CA GLN A 204 -16.53 29.59 -15.19
C GLN A 204 -15.36 29.59 -16.18
N ILE A 205 -15.51 30.22 -17.35
CA ILE A 205 -14.43 30.38 -18.34
C ILE A 205 -13.21 31.04 -17.70
N GLY A 206 -13.39 32.17 -17.00
CA GLY A 206 -12.26 32.84 -16.34
C GLY A 206 -11.56 31.99 -15.28
N SER A 207 -12.28 31.10 -14.60
CA SER A 207 -11.70 30.13 -13.66
C SER A 207 -10.88 29.05 -14.38
N ILE A 208 -11.45 28.47 -15.43
CA ILE A 208 -10.81 27.43 -16.25
C ILE A 208 -9.54 27.97 -16.92
N GLU A 209 -9.56 29.20 -17.44
CA GLU A 209 -8.37 29.85 -18.01
C GLU A 209 -7.23 29.98 -16.99
N ARG A 210 -7.54 30.36 -15.74
CA ARG A 210 -6.54 30.43 -14.68
C ARG A 210 -5.97 29.05 -14.36
N GLN A 211 -6.81 28.02 -14.31
CA GLN A 211 -6.38 26.64 -14.10
C GLN A 211 -5.49 26.15 -15.25
N ALA A 212 -5.87 26.42 -16.50
CA ALA A 212 -5.08 26.08 -17.68
C ALA A 212 -3.70 26.76 -17.68
N ARG A 213 -3.63 28.05 -17.32
CA ARG A 213 -2.35 28.77 -17.18
C ARG A 213 -1.44 28.16 -16.11
N ARG A 214 -2.00 27.78 -14.95
CA ARG A 214 -1.24 27.09 -13.89
C ARG A 214 -0.73 25.73 -14.35
N ALA A 215 -1.57 24.93 -15.00
CA ALA A 215 -1.18 23.63 -15.53
C ALA A 215 -0.08 23.74 -16.59
N ALA A 216 -0.17 24.72 -17.49
CA ALA A 216 0.87 24.99 -18.49
C ALA A 216 2.20 25.43 -17.85
N SER A 217 2.15 26.27 -16.80
CA SER A 217 3.34 26.65 -16.02
C SER A 217 3.98 25.44 -15.33
N TYR A 218 3.17 24.61 -14.66
CA TYR A 218 3.62 23.39 -14.01
C TYR A 218 4.29 22.44 -15.01
N LYS A 219 3.69 22.23 -16.19
CA LYS A 219 4.26 21.36 -17.23
C LYS A 219 5.64 21.86 -17.67
N ARG A 220 5.78 23.17 -17.91
CA ARG A 220 7.09 23.79 -18.25
C ARG A 220 8.12 23.59 -17.13
N MET A 221 7.75 23.90 -15.88
CA MET A 221 8.65 23.75 -14.74
C MET A 221 9.08 22.29 -14.53
N ARG A 222 8.17 21.33 -14.72
CA ARG A 222 8.46 19.90 -14.60
C ARG A 222 9.39 19.41 -15.71
N GLU A 223 9.24 19.95 -16.92
CA GLU A 223 10.11 19.64 -18.05
C GLU A 223 11.52 20.23 -17.82
N THR A 224 11.61 21.47 -17.34
CA THR A 224 12.88 22.07 -16.90
C THR A 224 13.53 21.27 -15.77
N LEU A 225 12.77 20.88 -14.74
CA LEU A 225 13.27 20.06 -13.64
C LEU A 225 13.84 18.73 -14.16
N ARG A 226 13.11 18.05 -15.03
CA ARG A 226 13.57 16.79 -15.63
C ARG A 226 14.87 16.96 -16.40
N VAL A 227 15.01 18.05 -17.17
CA VAL A 227 16.26 18.32 -17.90
C VAL A 227 17.41 18.56 -16.91
N LEU A 228 17.19 19.35 -15.85
CA LEU A 228 18.20 19.61 -14.82
C LEU A 228 18.60 18.33 -14.06
N GLU A 229 17.64 17.51 -13.65
CA GLU A 229 17.89 16.21 -13.00
C GLU A 229 18.71 15.28 -13.88
N LEU A 230 18.40 15.22 -15.19
CA LEU A 230 19.16 14.42 -16.15
C LEU A 230 20.57 14.98 -16.38
N SER A 231 20.74 16.31 -16.39
CA SER A 231 22.07 16.93 -16.51
C SER A 231 22.93 16.62 -15.29
N ILE A 232 22.40 16.79 -14.08
CA ILE A 232 23.11 16.47 -12.83
C ILE A 232 23.47 14.98 -12.80
N ALA A 233 22.51 14.10 -13.10
CA ALA A 233 22.79 12.66 -13.14
C ALA A 233 23.83 12.28 -14.21
N ALA A 234 23.90 13.02 -15.31
CA ALA A 234 24.92 12.80 -16.34
C ALA A 234 26.31 13.25 -15.88
N GLU A 235 26.41 14.40 -15.19
CA GLU A 235 27.64 14.89 -14.55
C GLU A 235 28.12 13.91 -13.47
N ASP A 236 27.25 13.53 -12.52
CA ASP A 236 27.54 12.56 -11.46
C ASP A 236 28.07 11.23 -12.05
N ARG A 237 27.42 10.73 -13.11
CA ARG A 237 27.85 9.51 -13.79
C ARG A 237 29.23 9.67 -14.43
N GLN A 238 29.53 10.85 -14.98
CA GLN A 238 30.85 11.12 -15.55
C GLN A 238 31.92 11.17 -14.47
N GLU A 239 31.69 11.90 -13.38
CA GLU A 239 32.61 11.95 -12.24
C GLU A 239 32.86 10.55 -11.65
N LEU A 240 31.81 9.76 -11.44
CA LEU A 240 31.93 8.39 -10.96
C LEU A 240 32.70 7.49 -11.94
N ALA A 241 32.51 7.67 -13.25
CA ALA A 241 33.23 6.91 -14.27
C ALA A 241 34.73 7.25 -14.27
N GLU A 242 35.06 8.54 -14.17
CA GLU A 242 36.45 9.03 -14.08
C GLU A 242 37.13 8.53 -12.79
N ALA A 243 36.45 8.66 -11.65
CA ALA A 243 36.93 8.15 -10.36
C ALA A 243 37.12 6.62 -10.38
N THR A 244 36.19 5.88 -10.98
CA THR A 244 36.31 4.42 -11.14
C THR A 244 37.50 4.06 -12.04
N GLN A 245 37.72 4.80 -13.12
CA GLN A 245 38.85 4.56 -14.02
C GLN A 245 40.19 4.87 -13.31
N ALA A 246 40.26 5.95 -12.56
CA ALA A 246 41.44 6.29 -11.75
C ALA A 246 41.72 5.21 -10.69
N ALA A 247 40.69 4.77 -9.96
CA ALA A 247 40.82 3.69 -8.97
C ALA A 247 41.27 2.38 -9.61
N ARG A 248 40.75 2.04 -10.80
CA ARG A 248 41.20 0.86 -11.56
C ARG A 248 42.67 0.95 -11.95
N ARG A 249 43.11 2.10 -12.48
CA ARG A 249 44.53 2.32 -12.82
C ARG A 249 45.41 2.14 -11.59
N ARG A 250 45.04 2.78 -10.47
CA ARG A 250 45.78 2.66 -9.22
C ARG A 250 45.82 1.23 -8.70
N ARG A 251 44.73 0.47 -8.84
CA ARG A 251 44.69 -0.95 -8.47
C ARG A 251 45.68 -1.76 -9.31
N THR A 252 45.69 -1.59 -10.64
CA THR A 252 46.67 -2.27 -11.50
C THR A 252 48.11 -1.91 -11.17
N GLU A 253 48.41 -0.64 -10.86
CA GLU A 253 49.74 -0.22 -10.40
C GLU A 253 50.14 -0.96 -9.12
N LEU A 254 49.25 -0.99 -8.12
CA LEU A 254 49.50 -1.69 -6.86
C LEU A 254 49.62 -3.21 -7.04
N GLU A 255 48.84 -3.83 -7.94
CA GLU A 255 48.97 -5.25 -8.29
C GLU A 255 50.35 -5.54 -8.91
N THR A 256 50.84 -4.66 -9.80
CA THR A 256 52.20 -4.80 -10.34
C THR A 256 53.29 -4.57 -9.30
N GLU A 257 53.13 -3.59 -8.40
CA GLU A 257 54.06 -3.36 -7.29
C GLU A 257 54.10 -4.56 -6.33
N LEU A 258 52.93 -5.12 -6.00
CA LEU A 258 52.83 -6.30 -5.13
C LEU A 258 53.51 -7.51 -5.76
N SER A 259 53.25 -7.80 -7.03
CA SER A 259 53.90 -8.90 -7.75
C SER A 259 55.43 -8.75 -7.80
N ALA A 260 55.92 -7.51 -7.99
CA ALA A 260 57.36 -7.23 -7.93
C ALA A 260 57.95 -7.43 -6.52
N LEU A 261 57.21 -7.06 -5.47
CA LEU A 261 57.61 -7.28 -4.08
C LEU A 261 57.60 -8.77 -3.71
N GLU A 262 56.58 -9.53 -4.12
CA GLU A 262 56.51 -10.98 -3.93
C GLU A 262 57.69 -11.68 -4.61
N THR A 263 58.05 -11.25 -5.82
CA THR A 263 59.23 -11.76 -6.53
C THR A 263 60.52 -11.47 -5.75
N ARG A 264 60.70 -10.23 -5.28
CA ARG A 264 61.85 -9.86 -4.44
C ARG A 264 61.90 -10.60 -3.11
N GLN A 265 60.73 -10.88 -2.52
CA GLN A 265 60.64 -11.66 -1.29
C GLN A 265 61.09 -13.10 -1.55
N ALA A 266 60.60 -13.74 -2.61
CA ALA A 266 61.01 -15.08 -3.01
C ALA A 266 62.52 -15.17 -3.30
N GLU A 267 63.09 -14.17 -3.97
CA GLU A 267 64.54 -14.06 -4.20
C GLU A 267 65.32 -13.99 -2.88
N ARG A 268 64.85 -13.19 -1.92
CA ARG A 268 65.48 -13.08 -0.59
C ARG A 268 65.34 -14.35 0.24
N GLU A 269 64.19 -15.01 0.19
CA GLU A 269 63.96 -16.29 0.86
C GLU A 269 64.87 -17.39 0.29
N ALA A 270 65.01 -17.44 -1.04
CA ALA A 270 65.96 -18.35 -1.70
C ALA A 270 67.40 -18.05 -1.28
N ALA A 271 67.83 -16.78 -1.29
CA ALA A 271 69.17 -16.38 -0.85
C ALA A 271 69.42 -16.74 0.63
N THR A 272 68.44 -16.51 1.50
CA THR A 272 68.52 -16.88 2.93
C THR A 272 68.62 -18.39 3.11
N THR A 273 67.91 -19.16 2.27
CA THR A 273 67.98 -20.63 2.30
C THR A 273 69.36 -21.13 1.89
N VAL A 274 69.96 -20.54 0.84
CA VAL A 274 71.35 -20.83 0.44
C VAL A 274 72.33 -20.52 1.57
N GLN A 275 72.23 -19.34 2.19
CA GLN A 275 73.09 -18.96 3.32
C GLN A 275 72.92 -19.89 4.53
N ARG A 276 71.71 -20.40 4.79
CA ARG A 276 71.48 -21.39 5.86
C ARG A 276 72.16 -22.73 5.55
N VAL A 277 72.15 -23.17 4.30
CA VAL A 277 72.87 -24.38 3.88
C VAL A 277 74.38 -24.18 4.05
N GLU A 278 74.92 -23.06 3.57
CA GLU A 278 76.35 -22.72 3.73
C GLU A 278 76.76 -22.62 5.20
N LEU A 279 75.91 -22.03 6.05
CA LEU A 279 76.15 -21.97 7.50
C LEU A 279 76.16 -23.38 8.12
N ALA A 280 75.19 -24.23 7.78
CA ALA A 280 75.12 -25.60 8.30
C ALA A 280 76.29 -26.47 7.81
N GLU A 281 76.85 -26.19 6.64
CA GLU A 281 78.09 -26.80 6.15
C GLU A 281 79.32 -26.30 6.92
N CYS A 282 79.43 -24.99 7.16
CA CYS A 282 80.47 -24.40 7.99
C CYS A 282 80.43 -24.94 9.44
N GLU A 283 79.24 -25.03 10.03
CA GLU A 283 79.03 -25.58 11.38
C GLU A 283 79.42 -27.06 11.45
N ARG A 284 79.10 -27.86 10.42
CA ARG A 284 79.57 -29.25 10.31
C ARG A 284 81.09 -29.32 10.25
N ALA A 285 81.72 -28.54 9.37
CA ALA A 285 83.17 -28.50 9.24
C ALA A 285 83.86 -28.05 10.55
N MET A 286 83.27 -27.09 11.27
CA MET A 286 83.73 -26.64 12.59
C MET A 286 83.57 -27.72 13.66
N SER A 287 82.47 -28.48 13.65
CA SER A 287 82.27 -29.60 14.58
C SER A 287 83.26 -30.73 14.30
N GLU A 288 83.39 -31.14 13.04
CA GLU A 288 84.36 -32.16 12.61
C GLU A 288 85.78 -31.73 12.97
N GLY A 289 86.16 -30.48 12.68
CA GLY A 289 87.45 -29.94 13.06
C GLY A 289 87.65 -29.87 14.59
N SER A 290 86.60 -29.55 15.36
CA SER A 290 86.67 -29.54 16.82
C SER A 290 86.82 -30.94 17.42
N ASP A 291 86.14 -31.93 16.85
CA ASP A 291 86.24 -33.34 17.24
C ASP A 291 87.65 -33.87 16.92
N GLU A 292 88.19 -33.58 15.74
CA GLU A 292 89.58 -33.91 15.38
C GLU A 292 90.58 -33.25 16.34
N LEU A 293 90.38 -31.98 16.69
CA LEU A 293 91.25 -31.24 17.62
C LEU A 293 91.16 -31.81 19.03
N LEU A 294 89.99 -32.31 19.46
CA LEU A 294 89.80 -32.99 20.74
C LEU A 294 90.56 -34.33 20.76
N VAL A 295 90.46 -35.12 19.69
CA VAL A 295 91.20 -36.38 19.53
C VAL A 295 92.70 -36.11 19.58
N LEU A 296 93.20 -35.16 18.78
CA LEU A 296 94.60 -34.74 18.79
C LEU A 296 95.06 -34.23 20.16
N ARG A 297 94.25 -33.44 20.88
CA ARG A 297 94.57 -33.03 22.25
C ARG A 297 94.64 -34.20 23.22
N GLY A 298 93.76 -35.19 23.07
CA GLY A 298 93.80 -36.43 23.82
C GLY A 298 95.10 -37.19 23.57
N GLU A 299 95.46 -37.38 22.30
CA GLU A 299 96.71 -38.05 21.90
C GLU A 299 97.96 -37.30 22.38
N ILE A 300 97.97 -35.98 22.29
CA ILE A 300 99.06 -35.14 22.82
C ILE A 300 99.15 -35.30 24.34
N LYS A 301 98.04 -35.23 25.07
CA LYS A 301 98.02 -35.38 26.53
C LYS A 301 98.49 -36.78 26.96
N ASP A 302 98.12 -37.81 26.22
CA ASP A 302 98.60 -39.18 26.46
C ASP A 302 100.09 -39.31 26.17
N ALA A 303 100.58 -38.70 25.09
CA ALA A 303 102.01 -38.66 24.77
C ALA A 303 102.81 -37.88 25.82
N GLU A 304 102.32 -36.71 26.26
CA GLU A 304 102.89 -35.92 27.35
C GLU A 304 102.89 -36.70 28.68
N GLY A 305 101.81 -37.42 28.97
CA GLY A 305 101.71 -38.33 30.11
C GLY A 305 102.76 -39.44 30.08
N ARG A 306 102.95 -40.09 28.92
CA ARG A 306 104.00 -41.11 28.72
C ARG A 306 105.40 -40.52 28.86
N ILE A 307 105.64 -39.33 28.31
CA ILE A 307 106.93 -38.62 28.43
C ILE A 307 107.18 -38.23 29.90
N GLY A 308 106.17 -37.75 30.60
CA GLY A 308 106.25 -37.40 32.02
C GLY A 308 106.51 -38.61 32.91
N TYR A 309 105.84 -39.74 32.65
CA TYR A 309 106.09 -41.00 33.33
C TYR A 309 107.51 -41.50 33.08
N GLY A 310 107.95 -41.54 31.81
CA GLY A 310 109.31 -41.94 31.46
C GLY A 310 110.40 -41.03 32.03
N ARG A 311 110.12 -39.72 32.20
CA ARG A 311 111.03 -38.80 32.91
C ARG A 311 111.13 -39.12 34.39
N ARG A 312 110.00 -39.30 35.08
CA ARG A 312 110.00 -39.65 36.52
C ARG A 312 110.66 -41.00 36.78
N GLU A 313 110.43 -41.97 35.90
CA GLU A 313 111.05 -43.29 35.99
C GLU A 313 112.58 -43.21 35.76
N ARG A 314 113.03 -42.38 34.81
CA ARG A 314 114.46 -42.10 34.64
C ARG A 314 115.08 -41.40 35.84
N GLU A 315 114.37 -40.46 36.46
CA GLU A 315 114.83 -39.70 37.62
C GLU A 315 114.95 -40.61 38.86
N THR A 316 113.94 -41.44 39.14
CA THR A 316 113.99 -42.45 40.20
C THR A 316 115.06 -43.52 39.95
N LEU A 317 115.25 -43.97 38.71
CA LEU A 317 116.36 -44.87 38.36
C LEU A 317 117.72 -44.20 38.57
N ALA A 318 117.85 -42.90 38.24
CA ALA A 318 119.08 -42.15 38.47
C ALA A 318 119.39 -41.98 39.96
N GLU A 319 118.38 -41.68 40.79
CA GLU A 319 118.50 -41.62 42.25
C GLU A 319 118.87 -42.98 42.84
N THR A 320 118.26 -44.07 42.33
CA THR A 320 118.57 -45.44 42.75
C THR A 320 120.01 -45.83 42.38
N ILE A 321 120.48 -45.46 41.18
CA ILE A 321 121.86 -45.69 40.75
C ILE A 321 122.85 -44.87 41.60
N ALA A 322 122.50 -43.63 41.96
CA ALA A 322 123.32 -42.80 42.84
C ALA A 322 123.43 -43.40 44.25
N ALA A 323 122.30 -43.83 44.84
CA ALA A 323 122.27 -44.50 46.13
C ALA A 323 123.08 -45.81 46.12
N ARG A 324 122.96 -46.63 45.06
CA ARG A 324 123.73 -47.86 44.90
C ARG A 324 125.22 -47.61 44.70
N ARG A 325 125.62 -46.54 44.00
CA ARG A 325 127.05 -46.16 43.87
C ARG A 325 127.65 -45.73 45.20
N GLU A 326 126.88 -45.01 46.02
CA GLU A 326 127.32 -44.56 47.34
C GLU A 326 127.45 -45.74 48.32
N GLU A 327 126.53 -46.70 48.26
CA GLU A 327 126.59 -47.96 49.01
C GLU A 327 127.79 -48.83 48.57
N LEU A 328 128.06 -48.90 47.26
CA LEU A 328 129.22 -49.62 46.72
C LEU A 328 130.57 -48.97 47.10
N ALA A 329 130.61 -47.64 47.25
CA ALA A 329 131.78 -46.92 47.73
C ALA A 329 132.04 -47.18 49.22
N ARG A 330 130.98 -47.21 50.06
CA ARG A 330 131.09 -47.57 51.49
C ARG A 330 131.58 -49.01 51.67
N LEU A 331 131.05 -49.95 50.88
CA LEU A 331 131.47 -51.36 50.92
C LEU A 331 132.93 -51.57 50.49
N ARG A 332 133.44 -50.78 49.53
CA ARG A 332 134.86 -50.82 49.13
C ARG A 332 135.81 -50.31 50.22
N VAL A 333 135.39 -49.29 50.98
CA VAL A 333 136.16 -48.78 52.12
C VAL A 333 136.16 -49.78 53.28
N ALA A 334 135.03 -50.44 53.54
CA ALA A 334 134.92 -51.50 54.55
C ALA A 334 135.75 -52.74 54.20
N LEU A 335 135.82 -53.12 52.92
CA LEU A 335 136.60 -54.25 52.43
C LEU A 335 138.12 -54.00 52.56
N ALA A 336 138.58 -52.79 52.22
CA ALA A 336 139.99 -52.40 52.38
C ALA A 336 140.45 -52.32 53.85
N ALA A 337 139.53 -52.03 54.79
CA ALA A 337 139.81 -52.05 56.22
C ALA A 337 139.88 -53.48 56.79
N GLN A 338 139.09 -54.42 56.24
CA GLN A 338 139.09 -55.84 56.62
C GLN A 338 140.33 -56.59 56.08
N ASP A 339 140.79 -56.27 54.87
CA ASP A 339 142.00 -56.87 54.27
C ASP A 339 143.30 -56.46 55.01
N ALA A 340 143.31 -55.29 55.66
CA ALA A 340 144.45 -54.80 56.46
C ALA A 340 144.52 -55.44 57.87
N GLU A 341 143.38 -55.82 58.44
CA GLU A 341 143.29 -56.49 59.75
C GLU A 341 143.64 -57.99 59.61
N ALA A 342 143.20 -58.64 58.53
CA ALA A 342 143.47 -60.05 58.24
C ALA A 342 144.96 -60.39 58.02
N ALA A 343 145.75 -59.43 57.53
CA ALA A 343 147.21 -59.58 57.38
C ALA A 343 147.98 -59.52 58.71
N LYS A 344 147.39 -58.89 59.73
CA LYS A 344 148.02 -58.71 61.05
C LYS A 344 147.73 -59.88 61.99
N THR A 345 146.57 -60.52 61.85
CA THR A 345 146.14 -61.69 62.64
C THR A 345 146.72 -63.02 62.13
N GLY A 346 147.26 -63.05 60.90
CA GLY A 346 147.89 -64.23 60.30
C GLY A 346 149.28 -64.60 60.87
N ASP A 347 149.98 -63.65 61.50
CA ASP A 347 151.33 -63.89 62.06
C ASP A 347 151.33 -64.27 63.55
N GLU A 348 150.29 -63.93 64.30
CA GLU A 348 150.15 -64.31 65.72
C GLU A 348 149.53 -65.71 65.90
N LEU A 349 148.89 -66.25 64.85
CA LEU A 349 148.28 -67.59 64.81
C LEU A 349 149.29 -68.75 64.83
N ARG A 350 150.58 -68.49 64.61
CA ARG A 350 151.66 -69.49 64.76
C ARG A 350 152.05 -69.76 66.22
N ALA A 351 151.62 -68.93 67.17
CA ALA A 351 151.88 -69.17 68.60
C ALA A 351 150.81 -70.05 69.29
N VAL A 352 149.72 -70.38 68.58
CA VAL A 352 148.66 -71.31 69.03
C VAL A 352 148.88 -72.74 68.51
N GLU A 353 150.08 -73.07 68.02
CA GLU A 353 150.46 -74.45 67.68
C GLU A 353 150.92 -75.31 68.89
N GLN A 354 150.91 -74.79 70.13
CA GLN A 354 151.37 -75.57 71.30
C GLN A 354 150.47 -75.58 72.54
N ALA A 355 149.27 -75.00 72.49
CA ALA A 355 148.26 -75.19 73.56
C ALA A 355 147.04 -76.01 73.09
N PHE A 356 147.34 -77.04 72.31
CA PHE A 356 146.54 -78.23 71.98
C PHE A 356 146.15 -79.02 73.25
N ALA A 357 145.34 -78.46 74.15
CA ALA A 357 145.02 -79.18 75.39
C ALA A 357 143.69 -78.88 76.08
N SER A 358 142.71 -78.28 75.42
CA SER A 358 141.34 -78.31 75.97
C SER A 358 140.27 -78.13 74.90
N GLU A 359 140.01 -79.24 74.20
CA GLU A 359 138.74 -79.68 73.64
C GLU A 359 137.53 -78.80 74.03
N GLU A 360 136.85 -78.10 73.12
CA GLU A 360 136.23 -78.60 71.87
C GLU A 360 134.98 -79.50 72.10
N THR A 361 134.19 -79.28 73.16
CA THR A 361 132.90 -80.02 73.28
C THR A 361 131.75 -79.31 74.01
N ALA A 362 131.57 -77.98 73.93
CA ALA A 362 130.37 -77.37 74.55
C ALA A 362 129.82 -76.07 73.92
N VAL A 363 129.88 -75.94 72.60
CA VAL A 363 129.17 -74.86 71.87
C VAL A 363 127.73 -75.22 71.50
N ALA A 364 127.24 -76.46 71.65
CA ALA A 364 126.15 -76.89 70.78
C ALA A 364 124.69 -76.75 71.26
N ALA A 365 124.34 -76.34 72.49
CA ALA A 365 123.01 -76.73 73.00
C ALA A 365 121.99 -75.69 73.51
N ALA A 366 122.30 -74.41 73.79
CA ALA A 366 121.33 -73.63 74.57
C ALA A 366 121.24 -72.10 74.33
N GLU A 367 121.58 -71.61 73.14
CA GLU A 367 121.25 -70.22 72.73
C GLU A 367 120.02 -70.15 71.79
N ALA A 368 119.11 -71.11 71.93
CA ALA A 368 117.90 -71.26 71.10
C ALA A 368 116.61 -70.74 71.77
N ALA A 369 116.65 -69.93 72.84
CA ALA A 369 115.45 -69.69 73.65
C ALA A 369 115.17 -68.25 74.15
N ALA A 370 115.68 -67.18 73.51
CA ALA A 370 115.29 -65.82 73.92
C ALA A 370 115.40 -64.77 72.81
N GLY A 371 114.33 -64.63 72.02
CA GLY A 371 114.14 -63.52 71.08
C GLY A 371 112.66 -63.19 70.86
N ALA A 372 111.83 -63.37 71.88
CA ALA A 372 110.45 -62.91 71.90
C ALA A 372 110.39 -61.38 71.75
N ALA A 373 109.64 -60.86 70.76
CA ALA A 373 108.89 -59.58 70.84
C ALA A 373 108.33 -59.00 69.51
N ARG A 374 108.34 -59.68 68.34
CA ARG A 374 107.83 -59.05 67.08
C ARG A 374 106.80 -59.84 66.27
N GLU A 375 106.17 -60.81 66.91
CA GLU A 375 105.11 -61.63 66.29
C GLU A 375 103.68 -61.09 66.53
N ARG A 376 103.48 -59.91 67.14
CA ARG A 376 102.11 -59.41 67.46
C ARG A 376 101.67 -58.11 66.79
N LEU A 377 102.51 -57.47 65.98
CA LEU A 377 102.15 -56.20 65.30
C LEU A 377 101.78 -56.36 63.81
N ALA A 378 102.38 -57.33 63.11
CA ALA A 378 102.37 -57.38 61.64
C ALA A 378 101.11 -58.00 60.99
N VAL A 379 100.23 -58.66 61.76
CA VAL A 379 99.03 -59.33 61.22
C VAL A 379 97.80 -58.42 61.24
N CYS A 380 97.62 -57.59 62.27
CA CYS A 380 96.49 -56.66 62.36
C CYS A 380 96.61 -55.41 61.46
N GLU A 381 97.81 -55.04 61.00
CA GLU A 381 98.02 -53.87 60.12
C GLU A 381 97.60 -54.15 58.66
N ARG A 382 97.59 -55.42 58.21
CA ARG A 382 97.21 -55.77 56.83
C ARG A 382 95.70 -55.84 56.58
N GLU A 383 94.89 -56.07 57.61
CA GLU A 383 93.42 -56.10 57.48
C GLU A 383 92.80 -54.69 57.51
N ARG A 384 93.48 -53.71 58.11
CA ARG A 384 93.03 -52.30 58.19
C ARG A 384 93.17 -51.55 56.87
N ASP A 385 94.25 -51.80 56.12
CA ASP A 385 94.55 -51.02 54.90
C ASP A 385 93.78 -51.52 53.66
N ALA A 386 93.29 -52.77 53.66
CA ALA A 386 92.41 -53.31 52.61
C ALA A 386 90.96 -52.79 52.71
N ALA A 387 90.46 -52.49 53.92
CA ALA A 387 89.11 -51.98 54.15
C ALA A 387 88.95 -50.47 53.83
N ASN A 388 90.03 -49.69 53.91
CA ASN A 388 90.00 -48.24 53.62
C ASN A 388 89.97 -47.91 52.13
N ALA A 389 90.48 -48.79 51.25
CA ALA A 389 90.46 -48.57 49.80
C ALA A 389 89.05 -48.72 49.18
N ALA A 390 88.23 -49.64 49.70
CA ALA A 390 86.85 -49.85 49.26
C ALA A 390 85.89 -48.74 49.73
N LEU A 391 86.18 -48.07 50.85
CA LEU A 391 85.35 -47.01 51.41
C LEU A 391 85.44 -45.69 50.61
N VAL A 392 86.60 -45.39 50.03
CA VAL A 392 86.83 -44.16 49.23
C VAL A 392 86.15 -44.24 47.85
N GLU A 393 86.06 -45.43 47.27
CA GLU A 393 85.40 -45.67 45.98
C GLU A 393 83.87 -45.59 46.08
N VAL A 394 83.30 -46.05 47.20
CA VAL A 394 81.86 -45.93 47.50
C VAL A 394 81.49 -44.46 47.81
N LEU A 395 82.33 -43.71 48.53
CA LEU A 395 82.08 -42.30 48.84
C LEU A 395 82.14 -41.38 47.59
N THR A 396 83.02 -41.68 46.62
CA THR A 396 83.07 -40.92 45.35
C THR A 396 81.94 -41.31 44.38
N GLY A 397 81.40 -42.52 44.49
CA GLY A 397 80.18 -42.94 43.79
C GLY A 397 78.91 -42.26 44.33
N ILE A 398 78.81 -42.09 45.65
CA ILE A 398 77.70 -41.39 46.31
C ILE A 398 77.67 -39.91 45.93
N ALA A 399 78.82 -39.21 45.94
CA ALA A 399 78.88 -37.79 45.54
C ALA A 399 78.48 -37.55 44.06
N ARG A 400 78.83 -38.47 43.15
CA ARG A 400 78.40 -38.38 41.73
C ARG A 400 76.93 -38.73 41.51
N ALA A 401 76.35 -39.56 42.38
CA ALA A 401 74.94 -39.88 42.35
C ALA A 401 74.09 -38.74 42.95
N GLU A 402 74.56 -38.10 44.03
CA GLU A 402 73.92 -36.94 44.67
C GLU A 402 73.89 -35.71 43.75
N ASP A 403 74.99 -35.40 43.04
CA ASP A 403 75.04 -34.27 42.09
C ASP A 403 74.14 -34.50 40.86
N ARG A 404 73.99 -35.77 40.46
CA ARG A 404 73.11 -36.19 39.35
C ARG A 404 71.63 -36.23 39.77
N ILE A 405 71.34 -36.52 41.03
CA ILE A 405 69.99 -36.41 41.62
C ILE A 405 69.61 -34.94 41.76
N ALA A 406 70.48 -34.06 42.27
CA ALA A 406 70.23 -32.63 42.37
C ALA A 406 69.95 -31.98 41.00
N HIS A 407 70.72 -32.34 39.95
CA HIS A 407 70.49 -31.84 38.60
C HIS A 407 69.20 -32.38 37.96
N LEU A 408 68.78 -33.61 38.33
CA LEU A 408 67.50 -34.17 37.88
C LEU A 408 66.32 -33.58 38.65
N GLU A 409 66.46 -33.26 39.93
CA GLU A 409 65.45 -32.58 40.76
C GLU A 409 65.22 -31.13 40.28
N ASP A 410 66.27 -30.38 39.94
CA ASP A 410 66.15 -29.04 39.35
C ASP A 410 65.48 -29.09 37.96
N ARG A 411 65.79 -30.09 37.12
CA ARG A 411 65.09 -30.30 35.84
C ARG A 411 63.64 -30.74 36.03
N HIS A 412 63.35 -31.55 37.06
CA HIS A 412 61.99 -31.98 37.38
C HIS A 412 61.15 -30.80 37.89
N ALA A 413 61.71 -29.93 38.74
CA ALA A 413 61.05 -28.72 39.23
C ALA A 413 60.80 -27.69 38.11
N ALA A 414 61.74 -27.54 37.17
CA ALA A 414 61.57 -26.69 35.99
C ALA A 414 60.51 -27.23 35.00
N LEU A 415 60.40 -28.56 34.87
CA LEU A 415 59.37 -29.23 34.07
C LEU A 415 58.00 -29.17 34.74
N ASP A 416 57.92 -29.34 36.07
CA ASP A 416 56.69 -29.22 36.86
C ASP A 416 56.12 -27.80 36.79
N SER A 417 56.97 -26.77 36.88
CA SER A 417 56.56 -25.37 36.74
C SER A 417 56.04 -25.06 35.33
N ARG A 418 56.67 -25.62 34.29
CA ARG A 418 56.19 -25.52 32.90
C ARG A 418 54.89 -26.29 32.66
N MET A 419 54.72 -27.45 33.28
CA MET A 419 53.47 -28.22 33.21
C MET A 419 52.32 -27.49 33.90
N ARG A 420 52.52 -26.95 35.11
CA ARG A 420 51.49 -26.17 35.81
C ARG A 420 51.09 -24.90 35.05
N SER A 421 52.06 -24.19 34.46
CA SER A 421 51.78 -23.02 33.62
C SER A 421 51.04 -23.39 32.31
N ALA A 422 51.34 -24.56 31.73
CA ALA A 422 50.62 -25.07 30.57
C ALA A 422 49.21 -25.58 30.92
N GLU A 423 49.01 -26.20 32.09
CA GLU A 423 47.72 -26.64 32.59
C GLU A 423 46.81 -25.46 32.98
N GLU A 424 47.35 -24.42 33.62
CA GLU A 424 46.63 -23.17 33.89
C GLU A 424 46.25 -22.43 32.60
N GLY A 425 47.16 -22.40 31.60
CA GLY A 425 46.88 -21.85 30.28
C GLY A 425 45.81 -22.64 29.51
N LEU A 426 45.80 -23.97 29.63
CA LEU A 426 44.80 -24.85 29.02
C LEU A 426 43.43 -24.69 29.70
N ALA A 427 43.39 -24.56 31.02
CA ALA A 427 42.16 -24.34 31.78
C ALA A 427 41.53 -22.95 31.53
N LEU A 428 42.36 -21.91 31.37
CA LEU A 428 41.90 -20.58 30.97
C LEU A 428 41.34 -20.61 29.53
N GLY A 429 42.04 -21.25 28.60
CA GLY A 429 41.58 -21.40 27.21
C GLY A 429 40.30 -22.23 27.07
N GLN A 430 40.13 -23.30 27.87
CA GLN A 430 38.90 -24.11 27.86
C GLN A 430 37.69 -23.39 28.47
N ASN A 431 37.90 -22.55 29.49
CA ASN A 431 36.86 -21.72 30.08
C ASN A 431 36.45 -20.55 29.16
N GLU A 432 37.41 -19.93 28.46
CA GLU A 432 37.11 -18.92 27.44
C GLU A 432 36.38 -19.54 26.25
N ALA A 433 36.84 -20.68 25.73
CA ALA A 433 36.16 -21.40 24.66
C ALA A 433 34.71 -21.80 25.03
N SER A 434 34.47 -22.30 26.25
CA SER A 434 33.11 -22.63 26.72
C SER A 434 32.23 -21.40 26.92
N ARG A 435 32.79 -20.26 27.36
CA ARG A 435 32.06 -18.98 27.43
C ARG A 435 31.70 -18.46 26.03
N THR A 436 32.63 -18.51 25.08
CA THR A 436 32.36 -18.08 23.71
C THR A 436 31.35 -19.00 23.02
N GLU A 437 31.39 -20.31 23.28
CA GLU A 437 30.43 -21.27 22.73
C GLU A 437 29.02 -21.09 23.34
N THR A 438 28.93 -20.77 24.64
CA THR A 438 27.64 -20.46 25.29
C THR A 438 27.07 -19.10 24.83
N GLU A 439 27.91 -18.08 24.67
CA GLU A 439 27.52 -16.79 24.09
C GLU A 439 27.07 -16.96 22.63
N GLN A 440 27.80 -17.72 21.82
CA GLN A 440 27.43 -18.02 20.43
C GLN A 440 26.10 -18.76 20.35
N ARG A 441 25.87 -19.80 21.17
CA ARG A 441 24.57 -20.49 21.22
C ARG A 441 23.44 -19.57 21.66
N SER A 442 23.68 -18.68 22.63
CA SER A 442 22.68 -17.70 23.09
C SER A 442 22.33 -16.67 22.00
N LEU A 443 23.32 -16.25 21.21
CA LEU A 443 23.14 -15.34 20.08
C LEU A 443 22.45 -16.04 18.91
N GLU A 444 22.75 -17.31 18.65
CA GLU A 444 22.07 -18.11 17.63
C GLU A 444 20.61 -18.40 17.99
N GLU A 445 20.30 -18.70 19.25
CA GLU A 445 18.91 -18.81 19.74
C GLU A 445 18.19 -17.46 19.70
N GLY A 446 18.86 -16.38 20.09
CA GLY A 446 18.33 -15.01 19.96
C GLY A 446 18.01 -14.64 18.51
N LEU A 447 18.89 -15.00 17.57
CA LEU A 447 18.70 -14.78 16.14
C LEU A 447 17.56 -15.63 15.58
N ARG A 448 17.43 -16.89 15.99
CA ARG A 448 16.29 -17.75 15.60
C ARG A 448 14.97 -17.19 16.12
N ASN A 449 14.92 -16.69 17.35
CA ASN A 449 13.73 -16.09 17.93
C ASN A 449 13.36 -14.78 17.20
N LEU A 450 14.33 -13.94 16.86
CA LEU A 450 14.10 -12.71 16.08
C LEU A 450 13.64 -13.01 14.65
N LEU A 451 14.18 -14.04 14.00
CA LEU A 451 13.73 -14.48 12.68
C LEU A 451 12.31 -15.06 12.72
N ALA A 452 11.98 -15.84 13.74
CA ALA A 452 10.62 -16.36 13.95
C ALA A 452 9.60 -15.23 14.21
N GLU A 453 9.98 -14.22 15.00
CA GLU A 453 9.12 -13.07 15.27
C GLU A 453 8.97 -12.17 14.04
N ARG A 454 10.04 -11.98 13.25
CA ARG A 454 9.97 -11.32 11.93
C ARG A 454 8.99 -12.04 11.01
N ASP A 455 9.08 -13.37 10.92
CA ASP A 455 8.21 -14.16 10.04
C ASP A 455 6.75 -14.14 10.52
N ARG A 456 6.52 -14.13 11.83
CA ARG A 456 5.19 -13.91 12.43
C ARG A 456 4.63 -12.53 12.08
N LEU A 457 5.44 -11.47 12.21
CA LEU A 457 5.04 -10.09 11.89
C LEU A 457 4.81 -9.92 10.38
N MET A 458 5.65 -10.48 9.52
CA MET A 458 5.42 -10.49 8.07
C MET A 458 4.14 -11.26 7.70
N GLY A 459 3.84 -12.37 8.40
CA GLY A 459 2.59 -13.10 8.25
C GLY A 459 1.36 -12.28 8.65
N LEU A 460 1.47 -11.49 9.72
CA LEU A 460 0.41 -10.56 10.17
C LEU A 460 0.22 -9.40 9.18
N VAL A 461 1.30 -8.81 8.68
CA VAL A 461 1.26 -7.74 7.66
C VAL A 461 0.66 -8.26 6.36
N ARG A 462 1.01 -9.47 5.93
CA ARG A 462 0.43 -10.11 4.74
C ARG A 462 -1.06 -10.38 4.91
N LYS A 463 -1.48 -10.94 6.05
CA LYS A 463 -2.91 -11.12 6.37
C LYS A 463 -3.67 -9.78 6.45
N GLY A 464 -3.03 -8.72 6.95
CA GLY A 464 -3.58 -7.37 6.99
C GLY A 464 -3.72 -6.72 5.62
N LEU A 465 -2.74 -6.93 4.72
CA LEU A 465 -2.82 -6.47 3.33
C LEU A 465 -3.90 -7.22 2.56
N GLU A 466 -3.99 -8.55 2.70
CA GLU A 466 -5.03 -9.36 2.07
C GLU A 466 -6.44 -8.99 2.58
N SER A 467 -6.59 -8.69 3.88
CA SER A 467 -7.88 -8.24 4.43
C SER A 467 -8.22 -6.81 3.98
N HIS A 468 -7.22 -5.92 3.85
CA HIS A 468 -7.41 -4.57 3.32
C HIS A 468 -7.77 -4.57 1.83
N GLU A 469 -7.14 -5.43 1.02
CA GLU A 469 -7.49 -5.60 -0.40
C GLU A 469 -8.89 -6.18 -0.57
N ARG A 470 -9.27 -7.18 0.24
CA ARG A 470 -10.65 -7.71 0.25
C ARG A 470 -11.66 -6.64 0.65
N ALA A 471 -11.42 -5.92 1.75
CA ALA A 471 -12.29 -4.83 2.20
C ALA A 471 -12.38 -3.70 1.16
N GLY A 472 -11.27 -3.37 0.50
CA GLY A 472 -11.22 -2.38 -0.58
C GLY A 472 -11.90 -2.83 -1.87
N GLY A 473 -11.91 -4.14 -2.16
CA GLY A 473 -12.68 -4.74 -3.25
C GLY A 473 -14.18 -4.78 -2.95
N GLU A 474 -14.55 -5.18 -1.74
CA GLU A 474 -15.94 -5.18 -1.27
C GLU A 474 -16.53 -3.77 -1.20
N ALA A 475 -15.75 -2.78 -0.73
CA ALA A 475 -16.16 -1.38 -0.71
C ALA A 475 -16.35 -0.80 -2.12
N ARG A 476 -15.47 -1.16 -3.07
CA ARG A 476 -15.63 -0.76 -4.49
C ARG A 476 -16.86 -1.41 -5.13
N GLY A 477 -17.06 -2.71 -4.92
CA GLY A 477 -18.25 -3.41 -5.41
C GLY A 477 -19.55 -2.91 -4.75
N ALA A 478 -19.51 -2.55 -3.47
CA ALA A 478 -20.65 -1.93 -2.79
C ALA A 478 -20.95 -0.52 -3.31
N ALA A 479 -19.92 0.26 -3.65
CA ALA A 479 -20.07 1.59 -4.23
C ALA A 479 -20.65 1.54 -5.66
N GLU A 480 -20.23 0.57 -6.47
CA GLU A 480 -20.82 0.31 -7.80
C GLU A 480 -22.27 -0.13 -7.70
N ARG A 481 -22.59 -1.11 -6.84
CA ARG A 481 -23.98 -1.53 -6.59
C ARG A 481 -24.85 -0.38 -6.06
N LEU A 482 -24.30 0.48 -5.21
CA LEU A 482 -25.01 1.67 -4.71
C LEU A 482 -25.25 2.69 -5.83
N ARG A 483 -24.29 2.86 -6.74
CA ARG A 483 -24.43 3.74 -7.90
C ARG A 483 -25.48 3.21 -8.89
N GLU A 484 -25.42 1.93 -9.23
CA GLU A 484 -26.44 1.27 -10.07
C GLU A 484 -27.82 1.35 -9.41
N SER A 485 -27.92 1.06 -8.11
CA SER A 485 -29.18 1.17 -7.36
C SER A 485 -29.70 2.61 -7.33
N ARG A 486 -28.82 3.62 -7.22
CA ARG A 486 -29.20 5.04 -7.30
C ARG A 486 -29.68 5.42 -8.71
N GLU A 487 -29.00 4.97 -9.76
CA GLU A 487 -29.41 5.23 -11.15
C GLU A 487 -30.76 4.56 -11.44
N VAL A 488 -30.94 3.30 -11.06
CA VAL A 488 -32.24 2.60 -11.15
C VAL A 488 -33.31 3.30 -10.32
N ARG A 489 -32.97 3.79 -9.12
CA ARG A 489 -33.91 4.52 -8.27
C ARG A 489 -34.31 5.85 -8.88
N GLU A 490 -33.39 6.63 -9.45
CA GLU A 490 -33.72 7.90 -10.09
C GLU A 490 -34.53 7.69 -11.38
N VAL A 491 -34.25 6.64 -12.17
CA VAL A 491 -35.09 6.25 -13.31
C VAL A 491 -36.49 5.84 -12.86
N ARG A 492 -36.60 5.00 -11.81
CA ARG A 492 -37.89 4.61 -11.24
C ARG A 492 -38.61 5.79 -10.59
N ARG A 493 -37.90 6.75 -10.02
CA ARG A 493 -38.45 7.96 -9.40
C ARG A 493 -38.95 8.95 -10.46
N ALA A 494 -38.22 9.11 -11.56
CA ALA A 494 -38.69 9.87 -12.71
C ALA A 494 -39.92 9.22 -13.36
N ARG A 495 -39.94 7.89 -13.45
CA ARG A 495 -41.11 7.13 -13.92
C ARG A 495 -42.28 7.20 -12.95
N LEU A 496 -42.04 7.12 -11.64
CA LEU A 496 -43.05 7.31 -10.61
C LEU A 496 -43.60 8.74 -10.65
N ALA A 497 -42.75 9.76 -10.77
CA ALA A 497 -43.17 11.15 -10.89
C ALA A 497 -44.03 11.36 -12.14
N SER A 498 -43.64 10.77 -13.28
CA SER A 498 -44.44 10.82 -14.51
C SER A 498 -45.76 10.03 -14.39
N LEU A 499 -45.77 8.88 -13.71
CA LEU A 499 -46.98 8.09 -13.45
C LEU A 499 -47.89 8.73 -12.38
N GLN A 500 -47.32 9.44 -11.41
CA GLN A 500 -48.04 10.25 -10.43
C GLN A 500 -48.61 11.50 -11.10
N GLU A 501 -47.87 12.15 -12.00
CA GLU A 501 -48.42 13.22 -12.84
C GLU A 501 -49.57 12.70 -13.72
N LEU A 502 -49.45 11.51 -14.32
CA LEU A 502 -50.53 10.87 -15.10
C LEU A 502 -51.73 10.44 -14.23
N GLY A 503 -51.48 9.97 -13.00
CA GLY A 503 -52.51 9.54 -12.06
C GLY A 503 -53.21 10.70 -11.35
N GLU A 504 -52.50 11.79 -11.07
CA GLU A 504 -53.03 13.04 -10.51
C GLU A 504 -53.70 13.89 -11.59
N SER A 505 -53.17 13.90 -12.81
CA SER A 505 -53.85 14.50 -13.97
C SER A 505 -55.09 13.71 -14.38
N ARG A 506 -55.20 12.44 -13.90
CA ARG A 506 -56.31 11.51 -14.13
C ARG A 506 -56.66 11.44 -15.62
N GLU A 507 -55.65 11.51 -16.48
CA GLU A 507 -55.79 11.68 -17.94
C GLU A 507 -56.49 10.50 -18.62
N ASP A 508 -56.42 9.32 -18.00
CA ASP A 508 -57.08 8.06 -18.37
C ASP A 508 -58.60 8.06 -18.09
N LEU A 509 -59.08 8.96 -17.25
CA LEU A 509 -60.50 9.09 -16.91
C LEU A 509 -61.16 10.16 -17.77
N GLY A 510 -62.29 9.82 -18.40
CA GLY A 510 -63.13 10.78 -19.09
C GLY A 510 -63.49 11.97 -18.18
N ALA A 511 -63.58 13.17 -18.77
CA ALA A 511 -63.68 14.44 -18.04
C ALA A 511 -64.80 14.48 -16.97
N GLY A 512 -65.89 13.72 -17.15
CA GLY A 512 -67.00 13.63 -16.18
C GLY A 512 -66.67 12.92 -14.87
N ILE A 513 -65.84 11.87 -14.90
CA ILE A 513 -65.45 11.13 -13.69
C ILE A 513 -64.45 11.94 -12.86
N ARG A 514 -63.51 12.63 -13.53
CA ARG A 514 -62.57 13.58 -12.92
C ARG A 514 -63.29 14.66 -12.13
N HIS A 515 -64.33 15.25 -12.74
CA HIS A 515 -65.08 16.34 -12.14
C HIS A 515 -65.87 15.90 -10.89
N LEU A 516 -66.48 14.70 -10.92
CA LEU A 516 -67.20 14.13 -9.78
C LEU A 516 -66.28 13.81 -8.58
N LEU A 517 -65.00 13.51 -8.83
CA LEU A 517 -64.02 13.21 -7.79
C LEU A 517 -63.34 14.48 -7.23
N ASP A 518 -63.16 15.52 -8.05
CA ASP A 518 -62.56 16.80 -7.62
C ASP A 518 -63.50 17.64 -6.73
N GLU A 519 -64.82 17.45 -6.85
CA GLU A 519 -65.82 18.05 -5.95
C GLU A 519 -65.91 17.37 -4.56
N GLY A 520 -65.18 16.25 -4.37
CA GLY A 520 -64.97 15.60 -3.06
C GLY A 520 -66.26 15.28 -2.29
N GLU A 521 -66.33 15.72 -1.03
CA GLU A 521 -67.43 15.40 -0.10
C GLU A 521 -68.84 15.82 -0.57
N ALA A 522 -68.95 16.79 -1.49
CA ALA A 522 -70.23 17.29 -1.99
C ALA A 522 -70.94 16.26 -2.91
N ALA A 523 -70.17 15.55 -3.74
CA ALA A 523 -70.69 14.51 -4.63
C ALA A 523 -71.08 13.24 -3.86
N GLY A 524 -70.31 12.88 -2.83
CA GLY A 524 -70.58 11.68 -2.02
C GLY A 524 -71.85 11.73 -1.17
N ARG A 525 -72.22 12.91 -0.65
CA ARG A 525 -73.49 13.08 0.10
C ARG A 525 -74.73 13.08 -0.80
N ARG A 526 -74.58 13.45 -2.08
CA ARG A 526 -75.72 13.67 -3.00
C ARG A 526 -76.00 12.46 -3.90
N TYR A 527 -74.97 11.75 -4.34
CA TYR A 527 -75.08 10.64 -5.30
C TYR A 527 -74.54 9.31 -4.76
N GLY A 528 -74.08 9.27 -3.50
CA GLY A 528 -73.53 8.06 -2.88
C GLY A 528 -72.17 7.62 -3.41
N VAL A 529 -71.51 8.46 -4.22
CA VAL A 529 -70.18 8.18 -4.80
C VAL A 529 -69.11 8.35 -3.72
N ARG A 530 -68.45 7.26 -3.33
CA ARG A 530 -67.45 7.30 -2.26
C ARG A 530 -66.01 7.39 -2.76
N ALA A 531 -65.67 6.67 -3.81
CA ALA A 531 -64.37 6.65 -4.48
C ALA A 531 -64.47 5.84 -5.79
N LEU A 532 -63.42 5.82 -6.61
CA LEU A 532 -63.35 4.90 -7.75
C LEU A 532 -63.24 3.46 -7.24
N LEU A 533 -63.80 2.50 -7.98
CA LEU A 533 -63.74 1.08 -7.59
C LEU A 533 -62.30 0.58 -7.41
N ARG A 534 -61.37 1.08 -8.25
CA ARG A 534 -59.92 0.80 -8.16
C ARG A 534 -59.23 1.35 -6.91
N ASP A 535 -59.83 2.33 -6.24
CA ASP A 535 -59.30 2.94 -5.01
C ASP A 535 -59.87 2.26 -3.75
N VAL A 536 -60.83 1.34 -3.89
CA VAL A 536 -61.58 0.70 -2.78
C VAL A 536 -61.37 -0.81 -2.72
N ILE A 537 -60.94 -1.44 -3.81
CA ILE A 537 -60.70 -2.88 -3.89
C ILE A 537 -59.18 -3.14 -3.96
N GLU A 538 -58.63 -3.79 -2.95
CA GLU A 538 -57.30 -4.42 -2.99
C GLU A 538 -57.45 -5.88 -3.45
N VAL A 539 -56.66 -6.28 -4.45
CA VAL A 539 -56.66 -7.64 -4.99
C VAL A 539 -55.27 -8.23 -4.79
N ASP A 540 -55.19 -9.52 -4.47
CA ASP A 540 -53.91 -10.21 -4.26
C ASP A 540 -53.06 -10.23 -5.53
N ARG A 541 -51.74 -10.08 -5.35
CA ARG A 541 -50.78 -9.82 -6.43
C ARG A 541 -50.67 -10.95 -7.47
N GLU A 542 -51.09 -12.16 -7.10
CA GLU A 542 -51.05 -13.35 -7.98
C GLU A 542 -52.17 -13.36 -9.04
N VAL A 543 -53.22 -12.55 -8.87
CA VAL A 543 -54.36 -12.47 -9.82
C VAL A 543 -54.31 -11.23 -10.72
N GLU A 544 -53.26 -10.41 -10.60
CA GLU A 544 -53.07 -9.15 -11.32
C GLU A 544 -52.34 -9.40 -12.67
N GLN A 545 -53.02 -10.01 -13.64
CA GLN A 545 -52.51 -10.05 -15.01
C GLN A 545 -53.11 -8.90 -15.82
N ALA A 546 -52.25 -8.01 -16.34
CA ALA A 546 -52.68 -6.85 -17.11
C ALA A 546 -53.31 -7.28 -18.45
N VAL A 547 -54.59 -7.00 -18.63
CA VAL A 547 -55.26 -6.99 -19.94
C VAL A 547 -55.08 -5.59 -20.50
N GLU A 548 -54.47 -5.48 -21.68
CA GLU A 548 -54.21 -4.22 -22.40
C GLU A 548 -55.50 -3.46 -22.73
#